data_AF-A0A914VCF8-F1
#
_entry.id   AF-A0A914VCF8-F1
#
_cell.length_a   1.000
_cell.length_b   1.000
_cell.length_c   1.000
_cell.angle_alpha   90.00
_cell.angle_beta   90.00
_cell.angle_gamma   90.00
#
_symmetry.space_group_name_H-M   'P 1'
#
loop_
_entity.id
_entity.type
_entity.pdbx_description
1 polymer ?
#
loop_
_entity_poly.entity_id
_entity_poly.type
_entity_poly.pdbx_seq_one_letter_code
_entity_poly.pdbx_strand_id
1 'polypeptide(L)'
;MQAFMHLLVLLGALGYLLQMSFDIKNVGKRLYFLSLSGFPAKAIFLVSCVLVVFATALRLACLDYLEDVTWIIFVLLTAVKFLFFCRGFKTVGPFVLMLYKIIVRDLLRFFIIYCVIVIGFSQAFYIIFLRYQPDDPTFDIAVNGTIVSDIFESFSRMFIMSLNEFSVFYEQLNDC
;
A
#
# COMPACT_ATOMS: atom_id res chain seq x y z
N MET A 1 3.74 -3.89 -29.64
CA MET A 1 4.34 -2.70 -28.98
C MET A 1 4.42 -2.87 -27.46
N GLN A 2 3.34 -3.29 -26.79
CA GLN A 2 3.29 -3.45 -25.33
C GLN A 2 4.32 -4.46 -24.77
N ALA A 3 4.50 -5.62 -25.40
CA ALA A 3 5.50 -6.63 -24.97
C ALA A 3 6.94 -6.08 -24.96
N PHE A 4 7.28 -5.21 -25.91
CA PHE A 4 8.59 -4.56 -25.95
C PHE A 4 8.79 -3.62 -24.76
N MET A 5 7.77 -2.85 -24.39
CA MET A 5 7.83 -1.95 -23.22
C MET A 5 8.03 -2.73 -21.92
N HIS A 6 7.29 -3.84 -21.74
CA HIS A 6 7.46 -4.70 -20.56
C HIS A 6 8.88 -5.27 -20.47
N LEU A 7 9.44 -5.75 -21.59
CA LEU A 7 10.81 -6.28 -21.63
C LEU A 7 11.85 -5.22 -21.28
N LEU A 8 11.65 -3.98 -21.74
CA LEU A 8 12.55 -2.85 -21.47
C LEU A 8 12.51 -2.47 -19.98
N VAL A 9 11.31 -2.40 -19.39
CA VAL A 9 11.13 -2.15 -17.94
C VAL A 9 11.73 -3.27 -17.10
N LEU A 10 11.51 -4.53 -17.49
CA LEU A 10 12.09 -5.70 -16.81
C LEU A 10 13.62 -5.67 -16.85
N LEU A 11 14.21 -5.43 -18.03
CA LEU A 11 15.67 -5.33 -18.20
C LEU A 11 16.25 -4.20 -17.34
N GLY A 12 15.59 -3.04 -17.31
CA GLY A 12 15.99 -1.92 -16.45
C GLY A 12 15.94 -2.28 -14.97
N ALA A 13 14.86 -2.92 -14.51
CA ALA A 13 14.71 -3.35 -13.13
C ALA A 13 15.74 -4.42 -12.73
N LEU A 14 15.96 -5.42 -13.57
CA LEU A 14 16.98 -6.46 -13.36
C LEU A 14 18.39 -5.86 -13.35
N GLY A 15 18.70 -4.96 -14.28
CA GLY A 15 19.98 -4.25 -14.33
C GLY A 15 20.28 -3.49 -13.04
N TYR A 16 19.28 -2.75 -12.53
CA TYR A 16 19.41 -2.03 -11.26
C TYR A 16 19.57 -2.98 -10.06
N LEU A 17 18.81 -4.07 -10.01
CA LEU A 17 18.93 -5.08 -8.94
C LEU A 17 20.30 -5.78 -8.95
N LEU A 18 20.86 -6.04 -10.14
CA LEU A 18 22.19 -6.60 -10.28
C LEU A 18 23.26 -5.62 -9.79
N GLN A 19 23.23 -4.37 -10.27
CA GLN A 19 24.13 -3.31 -9.78
C GLN A 19 24.10 -3.22 -8.26
N MET A 20 22.90 -3.22 -7.69
CA MET A 20 22.73 -3.15 -6.26
C MET A 20 23.22 -4.42 -5.52
N SER A 21 23.05 -5.59 -6.11
CA SER A 21 23.59 -6.84 -5.56
C SER A 21 25.11 -6.84 -5.53
N PHE A 22 25.76 -6.23 -6.54
CA PHE A 22 27.22 -6.03 -6.54
C PHE A 22 27.65 -5.00 -5.49
N ASP A 23 26.95 -3.88 -5.36
CA ASP A 23 27.22 -2.88 -4.31
C ASP A 23 27.14 -3.50 -2.91
N ILE A 24 26.14 -4.34 -2.65
CA ILE A 24 26.00 -5.04 -1.37
C ILE A 24 27.18 -5.98 -1.10
N LYS A 25 27.66 -6.68 -2.13
CA LYS A 25 28.81 -7.59 -2.03
C LYS A 25 30.11 -6.83 -1.74
N ASN A 26 30.32 -5.67 -2.38
CA ASN A 26 31.55 -4.89 -2.24
C ASN A 26 31.59 -4.08 -0.94
N VAL A 27 30.47 -3.48 -0.53
CA VAL A 27 30.40 -2.59 0.65
C VAL A 27 30.12 -3.35 1.95
N GLY A 28 29.46 -4.50 1.86
CA GLY A 28 29.01 -5.28 3.00
C GLY A 28 27.59 -4.94 3.48
N LYS A 29 26.84 -5.96 3.88
CA LYS A 29 25.39 -5.89 4.15
C LYS A 29 25.01 -4.86 5.21
N ARG A 30 25.75 -4.79 6.33
CA ARG A 30 25.40 -3.91 7.46
C ARG A 30 25.53 -2.44 7.11
N LEU A 31 26.62 -2.07 6.43
CA LEU A 31 26.87 -0.69 6.00
C LEU A 31 25.87 -0.28 4.90
N TYR A 32 25.52 -1.22 4.03
CA TYR A 32 24.49 -1.01 3.02
C TYR A 32 23.12 -0.71 3.62
N PHE A 33 22.66 -1.49 4.60
CA PHE A 33 21.39 -1.23 5.28
C PHE A 33 21.37 0.10 6.03
N LEU A 34 22.50 0.49 6.64
CA LEU A 34 22.64 1.81 7.26
C LEU A 34 22.53 2.95 6.24
N SER A 35 23.18 2.80 5.08
CA SER A 35 23.06 3.75 3.96
C SER A 35 21.63 3.83 3.43
N LEU A 36 20.93 2.69 3.35
CA LEU A 36 19.54 2.62 2.90
C LEU A 36 18.59 3.34 3.87
N SER A 37 18.82 3.23 5.18
CA SER A 37 18.06 3.95 6.21
C SER A 37 18.30 5.47 6.15
N GLY A 38 19.49 5.90 5.72
CA GLY A 38 19.81 7.33 5.54
C GLY A 38 19.17 7.96 4.30
N PHE A 39 18.87 7.15 3.27
CA PHE A 39 18.24 7.60 2.02
C PHE A 39 16.97 6.80 1.71
N PRO A 40 15.84 7.08 2.39
CA PRO A 40 14.60 6.32 2.19
C PRO A 40 14.08 6.38 0.74
N ALA A 41 14.40 7.43 -0.02
CA ALA A 41 14.22 7.43 -1.47
C ALA A 41 14.89 6.20 -2.08
N LYS A 42 16.21 5.98 -1.93
CA LYS A 42 16.91 4.81 -2.50
C LYS A 42 16.19 3.49 -2.15
N ALA A 43 15.69 3.36 -0.92
CA ALA A 43 14.87 2.23 -0.48
C ALA A 43 13.58 2.05 -1.30
N ILE A 44 12.78 3.12 -1.46
CA ILE A 44 11.49 3.08 -2.18
C ILE A 44 11.67 2.55 -3.62
N PHE A 45 12.72 2.97 -4.33
CA PHE A 45 12.94 2.48 -5.71
C PHE A 45 13.45 1.05 -5.78
N LEU A 46 14.25 0.62 -4.81
CA LEU A 46 14.56 -0.81 -4.75
C LEU A 46 13.27 -1.61 -4.61
N VAL A 47 12.38 -1.18 -3.71
CA VAL A 47 11.10 -1.86 -3.51
C VAL A 47 10.30 -1.87 -4.82
N SER A 48 10.26 -0.75 -5.56
CA SER A 48 9.66 -0.70 -6.89
C SER A 48 10.28 -1.70 -7.88
N CYS A 49 11.61 -1.81 -7.95
CA CYS A 49 12.28 -2.76 -8.85
C CYS A 49 11.98 -4.21 -8.48
N VAL A 50 11.91 -4.53 -7.18
CA VAL A 50 11.51 -5.87 -6.71
C VAL A 50 10.05 -6.16 -7.10
N LEU A 51 9.15 -5.18 -6.97
CA LEU A 51 7.75 -5.32 -7.37
C LEU A 51 7.59 -5.57 -8.88
N VAL A 52 8.42 -4.98 -9.74
CA VAL A 52 8.40 -5.26 -11.20
C VAL A 52 8.76 -6.72 -11.50
N VAL A 53 9.79 -7.25 -10.83
CA VAL A 53 10.15 -8.67 -10.97
C VAL A 53 9.02 -9.56 -10.44
N PHE A 54 8.39 -9.17 -9.33
CA PHE A 54 7.25 -9.88 -8.77
C PHE A 54 6.02 -9.85 -9.68
N ALA A 55 5.68 -8.71 -10.29
CA ALA A 55 4.61 -8.60 -11.28
C ALA A 55 4.84 -9.53 -12.48
N THR A 56 6.10 -9.68 -12.90
CA THR A 56 6.46 -10.62 -13.97
C THR A 56 6.29 -12.07 -13.53
N ALA A 57 6.61 -12.40 -12.27
CA ALA A 57 6.36 -13.72 -11.73
C ALA A 57 4.84 -14.03 -11.61
N LEU A 58 4.02 -13.04 -11.24
CA LEU A 58 2.55 -13.16 -11.22
C LEU A 58 1.98 -13.43 -12.61
N ARG A 59 2.54 -12.78 -13.64
CA ARG A 59 2.18 -13.03 -15.03
C ARG A 59 2.49 -14.46 -15.47
N LEU A 60 3.62 -15.03 -15.02
CA LEU A 60 3.94 -16.44 -15.26
C LEU A 60 2.99 -17.40 -14.53
N ALA A 61 2.39 -16.96 -13.43
CA ALA A 61 1.38 -17.70 -12.67
C ALA A 61 -0.06 -17.50 -13.19
N CYS A 62 -0.25 -16.81 -14.32
CA CYS A 62 -1.55 -16.51 -14.92
C CYS A 62 -2.55 -15.83 -13.96
N LEU A 63 -2.06 -14.88 -13.17
CA LEU A 63 -2.86 -14.18 -12.15
C LEU A 63 -3.02 -12.68 -12.48
N ASP A 64 -3.85 -12.40 -13.48
CA ASP A 64 -3.97 -11.07 -14.12
C ASP A 64 -4.43 -9.97 -13.12
N TYR A 65 -5.35 -10.29 -12.22
CA TYR A 65 -5.85 -9.31 -11.23
C TYR A 65 -4.74 -8.79 -10.31
N LEU A 66 -3.88 -9.67 -9.79
CA LEU A 66 -2.77 -9.25 -8.92
C LEU A 66 -1.68 -8.55 -9.71
N GLU A 67 -1.50 -8.89 -10.99
CA GLU A 67 -0.58 -8.19 -11.89
C GLU A 67 -0.97 -6.71 -12.00
N ASP A 68 -2.24 -6.42 -12.32
CA ASP A 68 -2.74 -5.06 -12.50
C ASP A 68 -2.60 -4.22 -11.23
N VAL A 69 -2.98 -4.78 -10.08
CA VAL A 69 -2.81 -4.11 -8.77
C VAL A 69 -1.33 -3.80 -8.51
N THR A 70 -0.43 -4.73 -8.82
CA THR A 70 1.00 -4.54 -8.62
C THR A 70 1.57 -3.45 -9.54
N TRP A 71 1.11 -3.36 -10.79
CA TRP A 71 1.50 -2.29 -11.71
C TRP A 71 1.07 -0.90 -11.23
N ILE A 72 -0.15 -0.77 -10.70
CA ILE A 72 -0.63 0.50 -10.13
C ILE A 72 0.26 0.95 -8.98
N ILE A 73 0.61 0.02 -8.07
CA ILE A 73 1.51 0.29 -6.94
C ILE A 73 2.91 0.71 -7.45
N PHE A 74 3.43 0.04 -8.47
CA PHE A 74 4.71 0.40 -9.10
C PHE A 74 4.71 1.83 -9.65
N VAL A 75 3.66 2.23 -10.38
CA VAL A 75 3.53 3.59 -10.93
C VAL A 75 3.51 4.63 -9.81
N LEU A 76 2.77 4.37 -8.74
CA LEU A 76 2.68 5.26 -7.58
C LEU A 76 4.03 5.42 -6.85
N LEU A 77 4.76 4.32 -6.63
CA LEU A 77 6.10 4.36 -6.03
C LEU A 77 7.11 5.09 -6.93
N THR A 78 6.98 4.95 -8.26
CA THR A 78 7.83 5.65 -9.23
C THR A 78 7.55 7.15 -9.28
N ALA A 79 6.30 7.58 -9.07
CA ALA A 79 5.96 8.99 -8.91
C ALA A 79 6.71 9.64 -7.72
N VAL A 80 6.79 8.94 -6.58
CA VAL A 80 7.57 9.39 -5.41
C VAL A 80 9.05 9.53 -5.76
N LYS A 81 9.56 8.71 -6.68
CA LYS A 81 10.93 8.77 -7.16
C LYS A 81 11.24 9.96 -8.05
N PHE A 82 10.30 10.39 -8.88
CA PHE A 82 10.46 11.62 -9.65
C PHE A 82 10.66 12.84 -8.76
N LEU A 83 9.95 12.92 -7.63
CA LEU A 83 10.14 13.99 -6.65
C LEU A 83 11.59 14.05 -6.12
N PHE A 84 12.27 12.90 -5.97
CA PHE A 84 13.67 12.88 -5.56
C PHE A 84 14.61 13.54 -6.60
N PHE A 85 14.34 13.36 -7.90
CA PHE A 85 15.13 14.01 -8.95
C PHE A 85 14.92 15.53 -8.96
N CYS A 86 13.74 16.01 -8.59
CA CYS A 86 13.47 17.45 -8.44
C CYS A 86 14.36 18.13 -7.38
N ARG A 87 15.01 17.37 -6.49
CA ARG A 87 16.00 17.89 -5.53
C ARG A 87 17.18 18.61 -6.20
N GLY A 88 17.53 18.25 -7.44
CA GLY A 88 18.66 18.85 -8.16
C GLY A 88 18.45 20.29 -8.61
N PHE A 89 17.21 20.78 -8.61
CA PHE A 89 16.90 22.17 -9.01
C PHE A 89 17.04 23.13 -7.84
N LYS A 90 17.76 24.24 -8.04
CA LYS A 90 18.06 25.24 -7.01
C LYS A 90 16.80 25.82 -6.34
N THR A 91 15.71 25.99 -7.08
CA THR A 91 14.44 26.57 -6.60
C THR A 91 13.52 25.53 -5.95
N VAL A 92 13.46 24.31 -6.49
CA VAL A 92 12.49 23.26 -6.08
C VAL A 92 13.09 22.32 -5.02
N GLY A 93 14.42 22.23 -4.95
CA GLY A 93 15.11 21.32 -4.04
C GLY A 93 14.79 21.52 -2.55
N PRO A 94 14.76 22.76 -2.02
CA PRO A 94 14.37 23.01 -0.63
C PRO A 94 12.94 22.57 -0.33
N PHE A 95 12.00 22.78 -1.27
CA PHE A 95 10.60 22.37 -1.13
C PHE A 95 10.45 20.85 -1.03
N VAL A 96 11.10 20.10 -1.94
CA VAL A 96 11.08 18.63 -1.91
C VAL A 96 11.65 18.09 -0.60
N LEU A 97 12.75 18.68 -0.10
CA LEU A 97 13.35 18.26 1.16
C LEU A 97 12.45 18.52 2.37
N MET A 98 11.67 19.61 2.36
CA MET A 98 10.66 19.87 3.38
C MET A 98 9.52 18.87 3.31
N LEU A 99 8.94 18.63 2.13
CA LEU A 99 7.90 17.63 1.92
C LEU A 99 8.36 16.24 2.37
N TYR A 100 9.61 15.88 2.06
CA TYR A 100 10.18 14.61 2.48
C TYR A 100 10.26 14.47 4.01
N LYS A 101 10.62 15.55 4.72
CA LYS A 101 10.62 15.56 6.19
C LYS A 101 9.21 15.41 6.76
N ILE A 102 8.22 16.05 6.16
CA ILE A 102 6.81 15.92 6.55
C ILE A 102 6.36 14.46 6.37
N ILE A 103 6.58 13.86 5.20
CA ILE A 103 6.16 12.49 4.91
C ILE A 103 6.87 11.47 5.83
N VAL A 104 8.19 11.49 5.87
CA VAL A 104 8.95 10.43 6.57
C VAL A 104 8.85 10.56 8.09
N ARG A 105 8.83 11.78 8.63
CA ARG A 105 8.87 11.98 10.09
C ARG A 105 7.49 12.09 10.72
N ASP A 106 6.57 12.78 10.06
CA ASP A 106 5.27 13.12 10.63
C ASP A 106 4.19 12.12 10.20
N LEU A 107 4.02 11.93 8.88
CA LEU A 107 2.98 11.03 8.36
C LEU A 107 3.22 9.57 8.74
N LEU A 108 4.45 9.05 8.73
CA LEU A 108 4.67 7.64 9.11
C LEU A 108 4.30 7.35 10.56
N ARG A 109 4.61 8.27 11.49
CA ARG A 109 4.25 8.11 12.90
C ARG A 109 2.74 8.19 13.07
N PHE A 110 2.11 9.16 12.43
CA PHE A 110 0.66 9.31 12.43
C PHE A 110 -0.03 8.06 11.86
N PHE A 111 0.46 7.56 10.72
CA PHE A 111 -0.06 6.38 10.04
C PHE A 111 0.02 5.12 10.90
N ILE A 112 1.14 4.89 11.60
CA ILE A 112 1.28 3.73 12.50
C ILE A 112 0.25 3.78 13.63
N ILE A 113 0.10 4.94 14.29
CA ILE A 113 -0.89 5.10 15.37
C ILE A 113 -2.31 4.91 14.82
N TYR A 114 -2.59 5.49 13.65
CA TYR A 114 -3.86 5.33 12.95
C TYR A 114 -4.17 3.85 12.63
N CYS A 115 -3.21 3.08 12.11
CA CYS A 115 -3.39 1.66 11.83
C CYS A 115 -3.73 0.87 13.10
N VAL A 116 -3.05 1.13 14.23
CA VAL A 116 -3.34 0.46 15.51
C VAL A 116 -4.77 0.77 15.98
N ILE A 117 -5.19 2.03 15.87
CA ILE A 117 -6.55 2.48 16.20
C ILE A 117 -7.58 1.77 15.31
N VAL A 118 -7.42 1.81 13.99
CA VAL A 118 -8.37 1.21 13.04
C VAL A 118 -8.47 -0.31 13.24
N ILE A 119 -7.34 -1.00 13.44
CA ILE A 119 -7.36 -2.45 13.72
C ILE A 119 -8.11 -2.72 15.03
N GLY A 120 -7.81 -2.00 16.12
CA GLY A 120 -8.47 -2.19 17.41
C GLY A 120 -10.00 -1.97 17.32
N PHE A 121 -10.42 -0.88 16.69
CA PHE A 121 -11.83 -0.58 16.50
C PHE A 121 -12.51 -1.56 15.54
N SER A 122 -11.84 -2.03 14.48
CA SER A 122 -12.41 -3.03 13.55
C SER A 122 -12.80 -4.33 14.25
N GLN A 123 -12.01 -4.79 15.23
CA GLN A 123 -12.32 -5.99 16.01
C GLN A 123 -13.53 -5.79 16.93
N ALA A 124 -13.63 -4.62 17.57
CA ALA A 124 -14.80 -4.29 18.39
C ALA A 124 -16.08 -4.24 17.54
N PHE A 125 -16.01 -3.62 16.36
CA PHE A 125 -17.12 -3.54 15.42
C PHE A 125 -17.54 -4.92 14.88
N TYR A 126 -16.58 -5.80 14.57
CA TYR A 126 -16.85 -7.18 14.18
C TYR A 126 -17.69 -7.93 15.24
N ILE A 127 -17.31 -7.82 16.52
CA ILE A 127 -18.01 -8.50 17.62
C ILE A 127 -19.43 -7.95 17.82
N ILE A 128 -19.63 -6.63 17.68
CA ILE A 128 -20.94 -5.98 17.83
C ILE A 128 -21.92 -6.50 16.77
N PHE A 129 -21.51 -6.50 15.50
CA PHE A 129 -22.37 -6.95 14.40
C PHE A 129 -22.58 -8.45 14.36
N LEU A 130 -21.62 -9.25 14.87
CA LEU A 130 -21.82 -10.70 15.02
C LEU A 130 -22.89 -11.04 16.07
N ARG A 131 -23.09 -10.18 17.08
CA ARG A 131 -24.07 -10.39 18.15
C ARG A 131 -25.40 -9.69 17.91
N TYR A 132 -25.54 -8.93 16.84
CA TYR A 132 -26.79 -8.26 16.51
C TYR A 132 -27.83 -9.31 16.11
N GLN A 133 -28.92 -9.39 16.87
CA GLN A 133 -30.08 -10.22 16.55
C GLN A 133 -31.17 -9.28 16.02
N PRO A 134 -31.63 -9.46 14.77
CA PRO A 134 -32.73 -8.68 14.24
C PRO A 134 -34.02 -8.98 15.02
N ASP A 135 -34.81 -7.95 15.29
CA ASP A 135 -36.09 -8.05 16.02
C ASP A 135 -37.20 -8.74 15.19
N ASP A 136 -36.94 -9.04 13.91
CA ASP A 136 -37.89 -9.65 12.99
C ASP A 136 -37.74 -11.19 12.95
N PRO A 137 -38.76 -11.98 13.36
CA PRO A 137 -38.68 -13.44 13.44
C PRO A 137 -38.57 -14.15 12.07
N THR A 138 -38.71 -13.40 10.98
CA THR A 138 -38.60 -13.90 9.59
C THR A 138 -37.23 -13.65 8.96
N PHE A 139 -36.33 -12.94 9.66
CA PHE A 139 -35.01 -12.61 9.15
C PHE A 139 -34.05 -13.77 9.40
N ASP A 140 -33.89 -14.63 8.39
CA ASP A 140 -32.87 -15.68 8.41
C ASP A 140 -31.49 -15.07 8.13
N ILE A 141 -30.67 -14.94 9.18
CA ILE A 141 -29.27 -14.50 9.12
C ILE A 141 -28.44 -15.39 8.16
N ALA A 142 -28.86 -16.65 7.97
CA ALA A 142 -28.25 -17.59 7.04
C ALA A 142 -28.56 -17.30 5.55
N VAL A 143 -29.63 -16.54 5.24
CA VAL A 143 -30.08 -16.24 3.87
C VAL A 143 -29.70 -14.81 3.45
N ASN A 144 -29.85 -13.82 4.35
CA ASN A 144 -29.51 -12.41 4.06
C ASN A 144 -28.07 -12.01 4.42
N GLY A 145 -27.34 -12.86 5.15
CA GLY A 145 -25.98 -12.58 5.62
C GLY A 145 -25.94 -11.60 6.80
N THR A 146 -24.83 -11.61 7.55
CA THR A 146 -24.56 -10.59 8.58
C THR A 146 -24.06 -9.31 7.90
N ILE A 147 -24.36 -8.14 8.49
CA ILE A 147 -23.89 -6.82 8.02
C ILE A 147 -22.37 -6.83 7.81
N VAL A 148 -21.66 -7.58 8.64
CA VAL A 148 -20.22 -7.81 8.56
C VAL A 148 -20.00 -9.31 8.72
N SER A 149 -19.46 -9.95 7.69
CA SER A 149 -19.17 -11.38 7.70
C SER A 149 -17.70 -11.66 8.01
N ASP A 150 -16.81 -10.79 7.53
CA ASP A 150 -15.37 -10.94 7.62
C ASP A 150 -14.67 -9.84 8.42
N ILE A 151 -13.53 -10.21 9.01
CA ILE A 151 -12.64 -9.28 9.72
C ILE A 151 -12.11 -8.20 8.76
N PHE A 152 -11.80 -8.57 7.51
CA PHE A 152 -11.31 -7.64 6.51
C PHE A 152 -12.38 -6.63 6.08
N GLU A 153 -13.63 -7.08 5.99
CA GLU A 153 -14.79 -6.24 5.70
C GLU A 153 -15.03 -5.20 6.82
N SER A 154 -14.89 -5.63 8.08
CA SER A 154 -14.94 -4.74 9.25
C SER A 154 -13.85 -3.66 9.19
N PHE A 155 -12.65 -4.06 8.79
CA PHE A 155 -11.50 -3.17 8.69
C PHE A 155 -11.68 -2.12 7.59
N SER A 156 -12.10 -2.54 6.39
CA SER A 156 -12.34 -1.60 5.29
C SER A 156 -13.45 -0.61 5.61
N ARG A 157 -14.53 -1.07 6.26
CA ARG A 157 -15.65 -0.20 6.66
C ARG A 157 -15.24 0.79 7.75
N MET A 158 -14.48 0.37 8.75
CA MET A 158 -13.91 1.27 9.77
C MET A 158 -12.96 2.31 9.16
N PHE A 159 -12.16 1.90 8.17
CA PHE A 159 -11.29 2.80 7.44
C PHE A 159 -12.10 3.87 6.69
N ILE A 160 -13.10 3.48 5.89
CA ILE A 160 -13.98 4.40 5.14
C ILE A 160 -14.73 5.34 6.09
N MET A 161 -15.23 4.79 7.19
CA MET A 161 -15.89 5.55 8.26
C MET A 161 -14.97 6.66 8.80
N SER A 162 -13.70 6.36 9.08
CA SER A 162 -12.74 7.37 9.55
C SER A 162 -12.39 8.45 8.50
N LEU A 163 -12.63 8.18 7.21
CA LEU A 163 -12.46 9.14 6.10
C LEU A 163 -13.67 10.07 5.93
N ASN A 164 -14.62 10.04 6.86
CA ASN A 164 -15.83 10.86 6.86
C ASN A 164 -16.89 10.46 5.81
N GLU A 165 -16.73 9.28 5.19
CA GLU A 165 -17.74 8.70 4.29
C GLU A 165 -18.75 7.83 5.05
N PHE A 166 -19.34 8.41 6.09
CA PHE A 166 -20.29 7.72 6.96
C PHE A 166 -21.64 7.41 6.27
N SER A 167 -22.05 8.21 5.28
CA SER A 167 -23.38 8.13 4.66
C SER A 167 -23.65 6.78 3.97
N VAL A 168 -22.66 6.24 3.27
CA VAL A 168 -22.76 4.96 2.56
C VAL A 168 -23.05 3.80 3.53
N PHE A 169 -22.52 3.87 4.74
CA PHE A 169 -22.77 2.86 5.77
C PHE A 169 -24.15 3.01 6.42
N TYR A 170 -24.64 4.24 6.60
CA TYR A 170 -25.98 4.50 7.15
C TYR A 170 -27.09 4.04 6.21
N GLU A 171 -26.94 4.21 4.90
CA GLU A 171 -27.91 3.73 3.91
C GLU A 171 -28.06 2.21 3.98
N GLN A 172 -26.95 1.47 4.07
CA GLN A 172 -26.95 0.01 4.20
C GLN A 172 -27.59 -0.49 5.51
N LEU A 173 -27.48 0.29 6.58
CA LEU A 173 -28.12 0.00 7.86
C LEU A 173 -29.63 0.26 7.84
N ASN A 174 -30.08 1.21 7.04
CA ASN A 174 -31.50 1.61 6.95
C ASN A 174 -32.28 0.77 5.93
N ASP A 175 -31.59 0.09 5.03
CA ASP A 175 -32.16 -0.87 4.07
C ASP A 175 -32.39 -2.28 4.67
N CYS A 176 -31.98 -2.51 5.92
CA CYS A 176 -32.24 -3.73 6.71
C CYS A 176 -33.37 -3.49 7.73
#